data_AF-A0A7H4MV76-F1
#
_entry.id   AF-A0A7H4MV76-F1
#
_cell.length_a   1.000
_cell.length_b   1.000
_cell.length_c   1.000
_cell.angle_alpha   90.00
_cell.angle_beta   90.00
_cell.angle_gamma   90.00
#
_symmetry.space_group_name_H-M   'P 1'
#
loop_
_entity.id
_entity.type
_entity.pdbx_description
1 polymer ?
#
loop_
_entity_poly.entity_id
_entity_poly.type
_entity_poly.pdbx_seq_one_letter_code
_entity_poly.pdbx_strand_id
1 'polypeptide(L)' 'MIKGLTFYGVNLYMDINNLISQYGYAALVIGSVAEGETITLLGGVAAHQGLLKFWLVVISVALGG' A
#
# COMPACT_ATOMS: atom_id res chain seq x y z
N MET A 1 -22.62 -6.25 -4.80
CA MET A 1 -23.56 -6.16 -3.66
C MET A 1 -22.76 -6.18 -2.37
N ILE A 2 -22.35 -4.99 -1.92
CA ILE A 2 -22.01 -4.69 -0.52
C ILE A 2 -22.59 -3.30 -0.33
N LYS A 3 -23.81 -3.20 0.23
CA LYS A 3 -24.42 -1.90 0.51
C LYS A 3 -23.83 -1.41 1.83
N GLY A 4 -23.13 -0.28 1.77
CA GLY A 4 -22.48 0.35 2.92
C GLY A 4 -23.46 0.61 4.06
N LEU A 5 -22.97 0.40 5.28
CA LEU A 5 -23.67 0.68 6.52
C LEU A 5 -23.54 2.18 6.84
N THR A 6 -24.57 2.95 6.51
CA THR A 6 -24.62 4.40 6.75
C THR A 6 -25.00 4.69 8.20
N PHE A 7 -24.05 5.15 9.01
CA PHE A 7 -24.32 5.83 10.28
C PHE A 7 -23.97 7.32 10.15
N TYR A 8 -24.92 8.20 10.47
CA TYR A 8 -24.71 9.67 10.54
C TYR A 8 -24.17 10.37 9.27
N GLY A 9 -24.34 9.80 8.07
CA GLY A 9 -23.92 10.43 6.82
C GLY A 9 -22.42 10.28 6.49
N VAL A 10 -21.67 9.50 7.26
CA VAL A 10 -20.28 9.14 6.96
C VAL A 10 -20.25 7.73 6.38
N ASN A 11 -19.82 7.59 5.12
CA ASN A 11 -19.54 6.28 4.54
C ASN A 11 -18.26 5.72 5.19
N LEU A 12 -18.38 4.77 6.12
CA LEU A 12 -17.26 3.98 6.65
C LEU A 12 -16.78 2.93 5.62
N TYR A 13 -16.66 3.34 4.36
CA TYR A 13 -16.06 2.50 3.34
C TYR A 13 -14.54 2.65 3.47
N MET A 14 -13.95 1.86 4.36
CA MET A 14 -12.51 1.70 4.35
C MET A 14 -12.15 0.89 3.11
N ASP A 15 -11.93 1.62 2.02
CA ASP A 15 -11.52 1.04 0.76
C ASP A 15 -10.17 0.33 0.96
N ILE A 16 -10.05 -0.90 0.48
CA ILE A 16 -8.81 -1.67 0.60
C ILE A 16 -7.65 -0.94 -0.11
N ASN A 17 -7.96 -0.19 -1.16
CA ASN A 17 -7.00 0.69 -1.83
C ASN A 17 -6.50 1.79 -0.90
N ASN A 18 -7.37 2.34 -0.03
CA ASN A 18 -6.99 3.36 0.94
C ASN A 18 -6.08 2.79 2.04
N LEU A 19 -6.38 1.57 2.53
CA LEU A 19 -5.50 0.86 3.46
C LEU A 19 -4.12 0.59 2.86
N ILE A 20 -4.08 0.11 1.62
CA ILE A 20 -2.83 -0.18 0.91
C ILE A 20 -2.07 1.13 0.66
N SER A 21 -2.73 2.21 0.26
CA SER A 21 -2.09 3.52 0.05
C SER A 21 -1.47 4.09 1.33
N GLN A 22 -2.10 3.86 2.49
CA GLN A 22 -1.66 4.42 3.76
C GLN A 22 -0.57 3.57 4.45
N TYR A 23 -0.68 2.24 4.39
CA TYR A 23 0.24 1.32 5.07
C TYR A 23 1.24 0.64 4.14
N GLY A 24 0.99 0.63 2.83
CA GLY A 24 1.82 -0.05 1.84
C GLY A 24 3.24 0.48 1.78
N TYR A 25 3.45 1.80 1.89
CA TYR A 25 4.81 2.36 1.94
C TYR A 25 5.55 2.00 3.21
N ALA A 26 4.87 2.01 4.37
CA ALA A 26 5.49 1.58 5.64
C ALA A 26 5.84 0.08 5.61
N ALA A 27 4.97 -0.74 5.02
CA ALA A 27 5.23 -2.17 4.81
C ALA A 27 6.40 -2.41 3.85
N LEU A 28 6.58 -1.57 2.82
CA LEU A 28 7.72 -1.64 1.92
C LEU A 28 9.04 -1.26 2.59
N VAL A 29 9.05 -0.20 3.42
CA VAL A 29 10.24 0.18 4.20
C VAL A 29 10.63 -0.96 5.16
N ILE A 30 9.71 -1.39 6.02
CA ILE A 30 10.01 -2.42 7.02
C ILE A 30 10.31 -3.77 6.35
N GLY A 31 9.56 -4.10 5.30
CA GLY A 31 9.76 -5.33 4.55
C GLY A 31 11.10 -5.37 3.84
N SER A 32 11.54 -4.29 3.20
CA SER A 32 12.83 -4.26 2.49
C SER A 32 14.03 -4.37 3.45
N VAL A 33 13.90 -3.90 4.69
CA VAL A 33 14.89 -4.15 5.75
C VAL A 33 15.03 -5.66 6.06
N ALA A 34 13.92 -6.41 6.02
CA ALA A 34 13.90 -7.85 6.31
C ALA A 34 14.30 -8.70 5.08
N GLU A 35 13.72 -8.39 3.92
CA GLU A 35 14.00 -8.99 2.61
C GLU A 35 13.83 -7.93 1.51
N GLY A 36 14.94 -7.36 1.05
CA GLY A 36 14.94 -6.32 0.01
C GLY A 36 14.40 -6.79 -1.34
N GLU A 37 14.88 -7.92 -1.86
CA GLU A 37 14.58 -8.38 -3.23
C GLU A 37 13.09 -8.73 -3.43
N THR A 38 12.52 -9.53 -2.51
CA THR A 38 11.11 -9.95 -2.55
C THR A 38 10.17 -8.77 -2.41
N ILE A 39 10.46 -7.87 -1.47
CA ILE A 39 9.59 -6.74 -1.14
C ILE A 39 9.65 -5.66 -2.22
N THR A 40 10.80 -5.49 -2.88
CA THR A 40 10.93 -4.63 -4.07
C THR A 40 10.04 -5.13 -5.21
N LEU A 41 10.04 -6.44 -5.47
CA LEU A 41 9.20 -7.04 -6.51
C LEU A 41 7.70 -6.90 -6.19
N LEU A 42 7.30 -7.20 -4.96
CA LEU A 42 5.91 -7.03 -4.52
C LEU A 42 5.47 -5.56 -4.55
N GLY A 43 6.35 -4.64 -4.16
CA GLY A 43 6.12 -3.20 -4.29
C GLY A 43 5.96 -2.76 -5.73
N GLY A 44 6.79 -3.29 -6.65
CA GLY A 44 6.69 -3.05 -8.08
C GLY A 44 5.34 -3.52 -8.65
N VAL A 45 4.87 -4.70 -8.25
CA VAL A 45 3.55 -5.23 -8.64
C VAL A 45 2.42 -4.36 -8.07
N ALA A 46 2.49 -3.95 -6.81
CA ALA A 46 1.51 -3.06 -6.20
C ALA A 46 1.47 -1.68 -6.88
N ALA A 47 2.63 -1.15 -7.30
CA ALA A 47 2.72 0.07 -8.08
C ALA A 47 2.12 -0.10 -9.48
N HIS A 48 2.35 -1.26 -10.11
CA HIS A 48 1.81 -1.55 -11.43
C HIS A 48 0.27 -1.68 -11.43
N GLN A 49 -0.32 -2.17 -10.34
CA GLN A 49 -1.78 -2.21 -10.16
C GLN A 49 -2.41 -0.85 -9.82
N GLY A 50 -1.61 0.21 -9.73
CA GLY A 50 -2.11 1.56 -9.38
C GLY A 50 -2.46 1.73 -7.91
N LEU A 51 -2.14 0.75 -7.07
CA LEU A 51 -2.36 0.80 -5.62
C LEU A 51 -1.37 1.73 -4.92
N LEU A 52 -0.15 1.80 -5.46
CA LEU A 52 0.95 2.64 -4.97
C LEU A 52 1.60 3.40 -6.13
N LYS A 53 2.27 4.51 -5.83
CA LYS A 53 3.03 5.25 -6.84
C LYS A 53 4.41 4.62 -6.96
N PHE A 54 4.79 4.23 -8.18
CA PHE A 54 6.08 3.61 -8.47
C PHE A 54 7.27 4.34 -7.84
N TRP A 55 7.34 5.67 -7.99
CA TRP A 55 8.40 6.48 -7.40
C TRP A 55 8.45 6.43 -5.87
N LEU A 56 7.29 6.42 -5.21
CA LEU A 56 7.23 6.32 -3.76
C LEU A 56 7.60 4.91 -3.28
N VAL A 57 7.23 3.87 -4.02
CA VAL A 57 7.66 2.49 -3.77
C VAL A 57 9.19 2.39 -3.80
N VAL A 58 9.82 2.91 -4.87
CA VAL A 58 11.27 2.87 -5.01
C VAL A 58 11.96 3.61 -3.87
N ILE A 59 11.48 4.78 -3.48
CA ILE A 59 12.02 5.53 -2.33
C ILE A 59 11.82 4.73 -1.03
N SER A 60 10.64 4.16 -0.80
CA SER A 60 10.38 3.39 0.43
C SER A 60 11.27 2.16 0.58
N VAL A 61 11.50 1.44 -0.53
CA VAL A 61 12.40 0.29 -0.54
C VAL A 61 13.85 0.74 -0.36
N ALA A 62 14.30 1.76 -1.10
CA ALA A 62 15.66 2.27 -0.99
C ALA A 62 15.99 2.84 0.40
N LEU A 63 14.97 3.27 1.17
CA LEU A 63 15.13 3.67 2.56
C LEU A 63 15.22 2.49 3.53
N GLY A 64 14.68 1.33 3.18
CA GLY A 64 14.72 0.13 4.03
C GLY A 64 15.88 -0.82 3.74
N GLY A 65 16.37 -0.91 2.50
CA GLY A 65 17.50 -1.78 2.15
C GLY A 65 17.86 -1.74 0.68
#